data_AF-A0ABD4E4E0-F1
#
_entry.id   AF-A0ABD4E4E0-F1
#
_cell.length_a   1.000
_cell.length_b   1.000
_cell.length_c   1.000
_cell.angle_alpha   90.00
_cell.angle_beta   90.00
_cell.angle_gamma   90.00
#
_symmetry.space_group_name_H-M   'P 1'
#
loop_
_entity.id
_entity.type
_entity.pdbx_description
1 polymer ?
#
loop_
_entity_poly.entity_id
_entity_poly.type
_entity_poly.pdbx_seq_one_letter_code
_entity_poly.pdbx_strand_id
1 'polypeptide(L)'
;MSTYGISMIKLNAATGEVAEAKVHKFSTNTDGNIGLDAGRALPYHEVASLIVRGDTVFVIVPDGPGAYRHTDKVRVKSGQHEYLESFGDDGVATAALKELPSYQ
;
A
#
# COMPACT_ATOMS: atom_id res chain seq x y z
N MET A 1 -0.52 6.27 -15.65
CA MET A 1 -0.20 5.32 -14.57
C MET A 1 0.51 6.08 -13.48
N SER A 2 -0.07 6.13 -12.29
CA SER A 2 0.53 6.69 -11.09
C SER A 2 1.03 5.57 -10.18
N THR A 3 1.92 5.92 -9.27
CA THR A 3 2.42 5.01 -8.23
C THR A 3 1.96 5.52 -6.86
N TYR A 4 1.59 4.60 -5.98
CA TYR A 4 1.04 4.89 -4.65
C TYR A 4 1.67 4.01 -3.58
N GLY A 5 1.68 4.50 -2.33
CA GLY A 5 2.33 3.84 -1.20
C GLY A 5 1.45 3.75 0.02
N ILE A 6 1.35 2.57 0.61
CA ILE A 6 0.63 2.33 1.86
C ILE A 6 1.65 2.33 3.01
N SER A 7 1.50 3.28 3.93
CA SER A 7 2.38 3.41 5.10
C SER A 7 1.76 2.90 6.39
N MET A 8 0.42 2.84 6.45
CA MET A 8 -0.33 2.40 7.63
C MET A 8 -1.67 1.81 7.19
N ILE A 9 -2.24 0.94 8.00
CA ILE A 9 -3.52 0.27 7.72
C ILE A 9 -4.46 0.31 8.92
N LYS A 10 -5.74 0.13 8.67
CA LYS A 10 -6.74 -0.22 9.67
C LYS A 10 -7.32 -1.56 9.28
N LEU A 11 -7.28 -2.53 10.19
CA LEU A 11 -7.87 -3.84 9.97
C LEU A 11 -9.34 -3.86 10.40
N ASN A 12 -10.17 -4.58 9.65
CA ASN A 12 -11.50 -4.97 10.09
C ASN A 12 -11.35 -6.04 11.18
N ALA A 13 -11.82 -5.75 12.40
CA ALA A 13 -11.67 -6.64 13.54
C ALA A 13 -12.39 -8.00 13.37
N ALA A 14 -13.45 -8.07 12.56
CA ALA A 14 -14.20 -9.31 12.33
C ALA A 14 -13.53 -10.24 11.31
N THR A 15 -12.82 -9.68 10.32
CA THR A 15 -12.26 -10.45 9.20
C THR A 15 -10.73 -10.50 9.17
N GLY A 16 -10.05 -9.61 9.90
CA GLY A 16 -8.59 -9.46 9.83
C GLY A 16 -8.09 -8.94 8.48
N GLU A 17 -9.00 -8.40 7.65
CA GLU A 17 -8.71 -7.82 6.34
C GLU A 17 -8.52 -6.31 6.44
N VAL A 18 -7.82 -5.73 5.47
CA VAL A 18 -7.64 -4.27 5.41
C VAL A 18 -9.01 -3.63 5.20
N ALA A 19 -9.41 -2.77 6.12
CA ALA A 19 -10.60 -1.93 5.99
C ALA A 19 -10.25 -0.60 5.32
N GLU A 20 -9.11 -0.01 5.71
CA GLU A 20 -8.68 1.30 5.24
C GLU A 20 -7.15 1.37 5.24
N ALA A 21 -6.56 2.15 4.33
CA ALA A 21 -5.12 2.28 4.16
C ALA A 21 -4.73 3.76 4.03
N LYS A 22 -3.63 4.16 4.68
CA LYS A 22 -3.03 5.48 4.47
C LYS A 22 -2.18 5.44 3.20
N VAL A 23 -2.75 5.98 2.13
CA VAL A 23 -2.18 5.95 0.78
C VAL A 23 -1.55 7.29 0.43
N HIS A 24 -0.30 7.25 -0.01
CA HIS A 24 0.48 8.39 -0.46
C HIS A 24 0.67 8.31 -1.98
N LYS A 25 0.58 9.44 -2.68
CA LYS A 25 1.02 9.47 -4.08
C LYS A 25 2.55 9.54 -4.13
N PHE A 26 3.14 8.68 -4.94
CA PHE A 26 4.57 8.72 -5.21
C PHE A 26 4.89 9.86 -6.17
N SER A 27 5.97 10.58 -5.86
CA SER A 27 6.79 11.24 -6.88
C SER A 27 8.25 10.90 -6.60
N THR A 28 8.92 10.26 -7.56
CA THR A 28 10.37 10.15 -7.53
C THR A 28 10.96 11.47 -8.01
N ASN A 29 11.85 12.06 -7.22
CA ASN A 29 12.72 13.11 -7.75
C ASN A 29 13.90 12.48 -8.50
N THR A 30 14.66 13.29 -9.23
CA THR A 30 15.81 12.86 -10.03
C THR A 30 16.89 12.12 -9.24
N ASP A 31 16.93 12.29 -7.91
CA ASP A 31 17.90 11.67 -7.02
C ASP A 31 17.45 10.30 -6.49
N GLY A 32 16.31 9.78 -6.95
CA GLY A 32 15.76 8.51 -6.50
C GLY A 32 15.10 8.55 -5.12
N ASN A 33 15.03 9.73 -4.49
CA ASN A 33 14.34 9.90 -3.22
C ASN A 33 12.82 9.88 -3.45
N ILE A 34 12.13 9.15 -2.58
CA ILE A 34 10.68 9.05 -2.61
C ILE A 34 10.09 10.26 -1.89
N GLY A 35 9.56 11.21 -2.67
CA GLY A 35 8.67 12.24 -2.14
C GLY A 35 7.28 11.66 -1.93
N LEU A 36 6.78 11.72 -0.70
CA LEU A 36 5.39 11.40 -0.38
C LEU A 36 4.60 12.68 -0.18
N ASP A 37 3.37 12.70 -0.66
CA ASP A 37 2.39 13.67 -0.19
C ASP A 37 2.00 13.38 1.27
N ALA A 38 1.11 14.21 1.84
CA ALA A 38 0.61 14.03 3.21
C ALA A 38 -0.03 12.65 3.46
N GLY A 39 -0.41 11.94 2.40
CA GLY A 39 -1.20 10.72 2.44
C GLY A 39 -2.66 11.01 2.72
N ARG A 40 -3.53 10.12 2.24
CA ARG A 40 -4.97 10.12 2.52
C ARG A 40 -5.40 8.74 2.96
N ALA A 41 -6.30 8.68 3.93
CA ALA A 41 -6.96 7.43 4.29
C ALA A 41 -7.95 7.08 3.18
N LEU A 42 -7.79 5.88 2.60
CA LEU A 42 -8.69 5.35 1.57
C LEU A 42 -9.23 4.00 2.04
N PRO A 43 -10.53 3.73 1.88
CA PRO A 43 -11.08 2.41 2.14
C PRO A 43 -10.51 1.40 1.14
N TYR A 44 -10.50 0.14 1.54
CA TYR A 44 -9.87 -0.95 0.78
C TYR A 44 -10.36 -1.05 -0.68
N HIS A 45 -11.65 -0.83 -0.94
CA HIS A 45 -12.24 -0.86 -2.28
C HIS A 45 -11.77 0.28 -3.20
N GLU A 46 -11.42 1.44 -2.64
CA GLU A 46 -10.82 2.54 -3.41
C GLU A 46 -9.38 2.21 -3.79
N VAL A 47 -8.62 1.59 -2.89
CA VAL A 47 -7.26 1.10 -3.20
C VAL A 47 -7.31 0.00 -4.27
N ALA A 48 -8.25 -0.94 -4.15
CA ALA A 48 -8.50 -1.95 -5.18
C ALA A 48 -8.84 -1.31 -6.52
N SER A 49 -9.64 -0.24 -6.53
CA SER A 49 -9.99 0.51 -7.74
C SER A 49 -8.77 1.16 -8.40
N LEU A 50 -7.79 1.65 -7.63
CA LEU A 50 -6.51 2.15 -8.19
C LEU A 50 -5.77 1.04 -8.94
N ILE A 51 -5.65 -0.13 -8.32
CA ILE A 51 -4.97 -1.29 -8.89
C ILE A 51 -5.66 -1.77 -10.17
N VAL A 52 -6.99 -1.88 -10.15
CA VAL A 52 -7.79 -2.29 -11.32
C VAL A 52 -7.69 -1.28 -12.47
N ARG A 53 -7.51 0.01 -12.18
CA ARG A 53 -7.26 1.05 -13.19
C ARG A 53 -5.84 1.02 -13.76
N GLY A 54 -4.97 0.14 -13.25
CA GLY A 54 -3.59 -0.03 -13.70
C GLY A 54 -2.58 0.82 -12.94
N ASP A 55 -2.96 1.49 -11.85
CA ASP A 55 -1.99 2.16 -10.98
C ASP A 55 -1.23 1.14 -10.13
N THR A 56 0.02 1.46 -9.79
CA THR A 56 0.86 0.58 -8.96
C THR A 56 0.79 1.01 -7.50
N VAL A 57 0.56 0.06 -6.60
CA VAL A 57 0.52 0.31 -5.16
C VAL A 57 1.61 -0.52 -4.47
N PHE A 58 2.38 0.11 -3.60
CA PHE A 58 3.43 -0.53 -2.82
C PHE A 58 3.16 -0.42 -1.31
N VAL A 59 3.71 -1.36 -0.55
CA VAL A 59 3.97 -1.20 0.88
C VAL A 59 5.22 -0.32 1.03
N ILE A 60 5.13 0.73 1.85
CA ILE A 60 6.25 1.62 2.15
C ILE A 60 6.56 1.64 3.64
N VAL A 61 7.84 1.64 3.98
CA VAL A 61 8.34 1.68 5.36
C VAL A 61 9.33 2.84 5.53
N PRO A 62 9.42 3.46 6.72
CA PRO A 62 10.41 4.49 6.99
C PRO A 62 11.84 3.97 6.77
N ASP A 63 12.68 4.80 6.14
CA ASP A 63 14.09 4.51 5.82
C ASP A 63 15.03 5.63 6.33
N GLY A 64 14.65 6.25 7.45
CA GLY A 64 15.34 7.39 8.05
C GLY A 64 14.47 8.65 8.13
N PRO A 65 15.00 9.76 8.66
CA PRO A 65 14.24 11.00 8.85
C PRO A 65 13.67 11.53 7.54
N GLY A 66 12.34 11.47 7.38
CA GLY A 66 11.64 11.94 6.19
C GLY A 66 11.83 11.07 4.94
N ALA A 67 12.49 9.92 5.05
CA ALA A 67 12.74 8.99 3.96
C ALA A 67 11.86 7.74 4.09
N TYR A 68 11.45 7.21 2.96
CA TYR A 68 10.70 5.96 2.84
C TYR A 68 11.32 5.10 1.77
N ARG A 69 11.24 3.79 1.95
CA ARG A 69 11.52 2.80 0.91
C ARG A 69 10.28 1.94 0.68
N HIS A 70 10.09 1.46 -0.54
CA HIS A 70 9.06 0.46 -0.83
C HIS A 70 9.61 -0.96 -0.65
N THR A 71 8.76 -1.91 -0.26
CA THR A 71 9.12 -3.33 -0.13
C THR A 71 8.33 -4.18 -1.12
N ASP A 72 7.05 -4.36 -0.85
CA ASP A 72 6.18 -5.29 -1.55
C ASP A 72 5.19 -4.53 -2.42
N LYS A 73 4.75 -5.14 -3.52
CA LYS A 73 3.61 -4.63 -4.29
C LYS A 73 2.32 -5.07 -3.64
N VAL A 74 1.26 -4.32 -3.87
CA VAL A 74 -0.09 -4.63 -3.39
C VAL A 74 -0.97 -4.99 -4.59
N ARG A 75 -1.72 -6.07 -4.47
CA ARG A 75 -2.72 -6.50 -5.45
C ARG A 75 -4.05 -6.83 -4.78
N VAL A 76 -5.09 -6.97 -5.59
CA VAL A 76 -6.35 -7.59 -5.16
C VAL A 76 -6.13 -9.10 -5.05
N LYS A 77 -6.57 -9.70 -3.95
CA LYS A 77 -6.48 -11.14 -3.71
C LYS A 77 -7.19 -11.94 -4.80
N SER A 78 -6.56 -13.02 -5.24
CA SER A 78 -7.19 -13.92 -6.22
C SER A 78 -8.46 -14.53 -5.65
N GLY A 79 -9.56 -14.51 -6.43
CA GLY A 79 -10.86 -15.06 -6.04
C GLY A 79 -11.64 -14.23 -5.01
N GLN A 80 -11.06 -13.14 -4.49
CA GLN A 80 -11.75 -12.21 -3.60
C GLN A 80 -11.69 -10.82 -4.21
N HIS A 81 -12.81 -10.39 -4.81
CA HIS A 81 -12.91 -9.01 -5.25
C HIS A 81 -12.77 -8.10 -4.01
N GLU A 82 -12.04 -7.00 -4.19
CA GLU A 82 -11.85 -5.91 -3.23
C GLU A 82 -10.75 -6.10 -2.17
N TYR A 83 -10.52 -7.30 -1.61
CA TYR A 83 -9.51 -7.46 -0.54
C TYR A 83 -8.06 -7.38 -1.07
N LEU A 84 -7.19 -6.81 -0.25
CA LEU A 84 -5.81 -6.50 -0.61
C LEU A 84 -4.83 -7.52 -0.02
N GLU A 85 -3.79 -7.86 -0.78
CA GLU A 85 -2.62 -8.59 -0.29
C GLU A 85 -1.33 -7.96 -0.81
N SER A 86 -0.25 -8.08 -0.04
CA SER A 86 1.09 -7.78 -0.51
C SER A 86 1.71 -8.99 -1.20
N PHE A 87 2.62 -8.74 -2.15
CA PHE A 87 3.41 -9.77 -2.81
C PHE A 87 4.81 -9.25 -3.15
N GLY A 88 5.78 -10.16 -3.09
CA GLY A 88 7.17 -9.91 -3.45
C GLY A 88 7.41 -9.89 -4.96
N ASP A 89 8.63 -9.59 -5.38
CA ASP A 89 9.01 -9.57 -6.80
C ASP A 89 8.94 -10.95 -7.48
N ASP A 90 8.97 -12.02 -6.69
CA ASP A 90 8.75 -13.40 -7.13
C ASP A 90 7.26 -13.75 -7.35
N GLY A 91 6.35 -12.81 -7.07
CA GLY A 91 4.90 -13.00 -7.21
C GLY A 91 4.24 -13.70 -6.02
N VAL A 92 5.01 -14.09 -4.99
CA VAL A 92 4.54 -14.82 -3.81
C VAL A 92 3.87 -13.84 -2.85
N ALA A 93 2.71 -14.23 -2.32
CA ALA A 93 2.00 -13.42 -1.32
C ALA A 93 2.78 -13.35 0.00
N THR A 94 2.81 -12.17 0.60
CA THR A 94 3.56 -11.88 1.84
C THR A 94 2.65 -11.28 2.91
N ALA A 95 3.18 -11.15 4.13
CA ALA A 95 2.48 -10.51 5.24
C ALA A 95 2.75 -8.99 5.34
N ALA A 96 3.64 -8.42 4.52
CA ALA A 96 4.15 -7.06 4.67
C ALA A 96 3.05 -5.99 4.79
N LEU A 97 1.96 -6.11 4.04
CA LEU A 97 0.82 -5.19 4.14
C LEU A 97 0.15 -5.25 5.51
N LYS A 98 0.00 -6.45 6.08
CA LYS A 98 -0.65 -6.67 7.39
C LYS A 98 0.28 -6.34 8.58
N GLU A 99 1.58 -6.25 8.36
CA GLU A 99 2.59 -5.88 9.36
C GLU A 99 2.80 -4.37 9.49
N LEU A 100 2.18 -3.57 8.61
CA LEU A 100 2.25 -2.12 8.70
C LEU A 100 1.64 -1.61 10.02
N PRO A 101 2.15 -0.47 10.55
CA PRO A 101 1.56 0.17 11.71
C PRO A 101 0.07 0.43 11.52
N SER A 102 -0.70 0.23 12.59
CA SER A 102 -2.10 0.63 12.62
C SER A 102 -2.24 2.09 13.00
N TYR A 103 -3.09 2.84 12.30
CA TYR A 103 -3.53 4.16 12.76
C TYR A 103 -4.86 4.03 13.51
N GLN A 104 -5.03 4.87 14.53
CA GLN A 104 -6.25 4.92 15.36
C GLN A 104 -7.37 5.67 14.64
#